data_AF-X1LG32-F1
#
_entry.id   AF-X1LG32-F1
#
_cell.length_a   1.000
_cell.length_b   1.000
_cell.length_c   1.000
_cell.angle_alpha   90.00
_cell.angle_beta   90.00
_cell.angle_gamma   90.00
#
_symmetry.space_group_name_H-M   'P 1'
#
loop_
_entity.id
_entity.type
_entity.pdbx_description
1 polymer ?
#
loop_
_entity_poly.entity_id
_entity_poly.type
_entity_poly.pdbx_seq_one_letter_code
_entity_poly.pdbx_strand_id
1 'polypeptide(L)'
;MLYYEGKITQSEKLAQQNMCKFMKILLVKRLESSFYAFRNTLARFIKSYQHFLQEFNNGNVYVSKEYTGKIFELLEDDDDEAIQRLIDEDKARKYQAKDFTATFKEDLQSDLTVLKEIDGLWKGIHRDPKLLTFLDILSSRNILKDNKLIIFTESKETAEYLETHIRNKFPGEVLCFSGSSGAATRDKVIANFDARAKPPKDDYRILITTEVLSEGVNLHRSNVVINYDIPWNPTRLMQRAGRINRVDTKFDII
;
A
#
# COMPACT_ATOMS: atom_id res chain seq x y z
N MET A 1 20.54 14.16 -7.39
CA MET A 1 21.21 15.45 -7.14
C MET A 1 22.49 15.33 -6.31
N LEU A 2 22.65 14.31 -5.44
CA LEU A 2 23.92 14.11 -4.70
C LEU A 2 25.15 13.95 -5.61
N TYR A 3 24.91 13.42 -6.81
CA TYR A 3 25.91 13.19 -7.85
C TYR A 3 25.95 14.28 -8.92
N TYR A 4 25.12 15.33 -8.82
CA TYR A 4 25.10 16.42 -9.80
C TYR A 4 26.25 17.39 -9.48
N GLU A 5 27.09 17.70 -10.48
CA GLU A 5 28.28 18.54 -10.30
C GLU A 5 27.96 20.04 -10.30
N GLY A 6 26.76 20.43 -10.74
CA GLY A 6 26.29 21.81 -10.64
C GLY A 6 25.84 22.18 -9.22
N LYS A 7 25.47 23.46 -9.02
CA LYS A 7 24.99 23.93 -7.71
C LYS A 7 23.66 23.28 -7.34
N ILE A 8 23.63 22.68 -6.15
CA ILE A 8 22.42 22.12 -5.53
C ILE A 8 22.11 22.87 -4.24
N THR A 9 20.83 23.05 -3.96
CA THR A 9 20.35 23.59 -2.68
C THR A 9 20.43 22.51 -1.59
N GLN A 10 20.49 22.94 -0.33
CA GLN A 10 20.45 22.03 0.82
C GLN A 10 19.16 21.19 0.86
N SER A 11 18.03 21.77 0.45
CA SER A 11 16.74 21.09 0.34
C SER A 11 16.77 19.93 -0.66
N GLU A 12 17.35 20.15 -1.86
CA GLU A 12 17.50 19.10 -2.88
C GLU A 12 18.41 17.96 -2.41
N LYS A 13 19.45 18.27 -1.63
CA LYS A 13 20.32 17.27 -1.03
C LYS A 13 19.58 16.39 -0.03
N LEU A 14 18.80 17.02 0.87
CA LEU A 14 18.02 16.31 1.88
C LEU A 14 16.91 15.43 1.26
N ALA A 15 16.21 15.95 0.25
CA ALA A 15 15.16 15.21 -0.46
C ALA A 15 15.69 13.88 -1.03
N GLN A 16 16.90 13.89 -1.60
CA GLN A 16 17.53 12.69 -2.16
C GLN A 16 17.94 11.68 -1.09
N GLN A 17 18.51 12.15 0.03
CA GLN A 17 18.86 11.27 1.15
C GLN A 17 17.61 10.63 1.77
N ASN A 18 16.51 11.38 1.85
CA ASN A 18 15.24 10.88 2.33
C ASN A 18 14.63 9.84 1.39
N MET A 19 14.80 9.99 0.06
CA MET A 19 14.33 9.02 -0.92
C MET A 19 14.95 7.63 -0.70
N CYS A 20 16.26 7.54 -0.47
CA CYS A 20 16.92 6.25 -0.19
C CYS A 20 16.38 5.56 1.07
N LYS A 21 16.18 6.32 2.16
CA LYS A 21 15.58 5.80 3.40
C LYS A 21 14.15 5.34 3.15
N PHE A 22 13.40 6.14 2.41
CA PHE A 22 12.03 5.89 2.06
C PHE A 22 11.86 4.57 1.28
N MET A 23 12.64 4.34 0.22
CA MET A 23 12.55 3.11 -0.59
C MET A 23 12.78 1.85 0.25
N LYS A 24 13.74 1.90 1.18
CA LYS A 24 14.02 0.81 2.13
C LYS A 24 12.84 0.56 3.06
N ILE A 25 12.30 1.61 3.67
CA ILE A 25 11.14 1.52 4.56
C ILE A 25 9.95 0.95 3.80
N LEU A 26 9.68 1.44 2.58
CA LEU A 26 8.54 0.99 1.77
C LEU A 26 8.62 -0.52 1.47
N LEU A 27 9.79 -1.01 1.06
CA LEU A 27 9.98 -2.45 0.81
C LEU A 27 9.68 -3.28 2.08
N VAL A 28 10.13 -2.82 3.24
CA VAL A 28 9.85 -3.50 4.52
C VAL A 28 8.35 -3.44 4.84
N LYS A 29 7.71 -2.27 4.72
CA LYS A 29 6.25 -2.14 4.95
C LYS A 29 5.45 -3.07 4.03
N ARG A 30 5.81 -3.14 2.76
CA ARG A 30 5.14 -3.99 1.77
C ARG A 30 5.37 -5.46 2.04
N LEU A 31 6.57 -5.84 2.49
CA LEU A 31 6.90 -7.21 2.94
C LEU A 31 6.07 -7.63 4.16
N GLU A 32 5.95 -6.77 5.16
CA GLU A 32 5.13 -7.03 6.35
C GLU A 32 3.63 -7.11 6.01
N SER A 33 3.19 -6.34 5.02
CA SER A 33 1.80 -6.31 4.57
C SER A 33 1.41 -7.61 3.86
N SER A 34 1.97 -7.89 2.66
CA SER A 34 1.74 -9.14 1.93
C SER A 34 2.85 -9.44 0.92
N PHE A 35 3.04 -10.73 0.60
CA PHE A 35 4.01 -11.14 -0.42
C PHE A 35 3.69 -10.54 -1.81
N TYR A 36 2.40 -10.33 -2.11
CA TYR A 36 1.94 -9.72 -3.35
C TYR A 36 2.37 -8.25 -3.44
N ALA A 37 2.07 -7.45 -2.41
CA ALA A 37 2.42 -6.03 -2.39
C ALA A 37 3.94 -5.81 -2.42
N PHE A 38 4.71 -6.67 -1.73
CA PHE A 38 6.18 -6.65 -1.77
C PHE A 38 6.73 -6.89 -3.17
N ARG A 39 6.29 -7.96 -3.84
CA ARG A 39 6.75 -8.30 -5.19
C ARG A 39 6.41 -7.23 -6.21
N ASN A 40 5.20 -6.68 -6.15
CA ASN A 40 4.80 -5.61 -7.04
C ASN A 40 5.67 -4.37 -6.85
N THR A 41 5.92 -3.98 -5.59
CA THR A 41 6.81 -2.85 -5.26
C THR A 41 8.24 -3.09 -5.73
N LEU A 42 8.79 -4.29 -5.50
CA LEU A 42 10.13 -4.67 -5.96
C LEU A 42 10.24 -4.62 -7.49
N ALA A 43 9.25 -5.16 -8.21
CA ALA A 43 9.19 -5.11 -9.66
C ALA A 43 9.12 -3.67 -10.20
N ARG A 44 8.32 -2.79 -9.54
CA ARG A 44 8.27 -1.35 -9.87
C ARG A 44 9.64 -0.69 -9.69
N PHE A 45 10.34 -0.97 -8.59
CA PHE A 45 11.68 -0.44 -8.35
C PHE A 45 12.68 -0.90 -9.42
N ILE A 46 12.72 -2.21 -9.73
CA ILE A 46 13.59 -2.75 -10.78
C ILE A 46 13.33 -2.05 -12.11
N LYS A 47 12.06 -1.93 -12.52
CA LYS A 47 11.67 -1.25 -13.76
C LYS A 47 12.11 0.21 -13.78
N SER A 48 11.94 0.92 -12.66
CA SER A 48 12.35 2.32 -12.51
C SER A 48 13.86 2.49 -12.66
N TYR A 49 14.67 1.67 -11.98
CA TYR A 49 16.13 1.69 -12.13
C TYR A 49 16.60 1.32 -13.54
N GLN A 50 15.96 0.34 -14.19
CA GLN A 50 16.24 0.01 -15.60
C GLN A 50 15.98 1.21 -16.51
N HIS A 51 14.87 1.92 -16.31
CA HIS A 51 14.54 3.12 -17.07
C HIS A 51 15.55 4.25 -16.81
N PHE A 52 15.93 4.50 -15.55
CA PHE A 52 16.94 5.51 -15.23
C PHE A 52 18.30 5.22 -15.89
N LEU A 53 18.73 3.96 -15.89
CA LEU A 53 19.98 3.56 -16.56
C LEU A 53 19.89 3.68 -18.08
N GLN A 54 18.75 3.33 -18.67
CA GLN A 54 18.50 3.51 -20.10
C GLN A 54 18.59 5.00 -20.47
N GLU A 55 17.91 5.87 -19.72
CA GLU A 55 17.96 7.32 -19.99
C GLU A 55 19.34 7.92 -19.75
N PHE A 56 20.05 7.47 -18.72
CA PHE A 56 21.44 7.88 -18.50
C PHE A 56 22.31 7.54 -19.72
N ASN A 57 22.16 6.34 -20.28
CA ASN A 57 22.89 5.93 -21.49
C ASN A 57 22.44 6.72 -22.74
N ASN A 58 21.20 7.22 -22.78
CA ASN A 58 20.71 8.16 -23.80
C ASN A 58 21.20 9.60 -23.58
N GLY A 59 22.04 9.84 -22.56
CA GLY A 59 22.60 11.16 -22.24
C GLY A 59 21.73 12.01 -21.32
N ASN A 60 20.67 11.44 -20.74
CA ASN A 60 19.65 12.17 -19.98
C ASN A 60 19.60 11.71 -18.52
N VAL A 61 19.43 12.64 -17.58
CA VAL A 61 19.09 12.31 -16.20
C VAL A 61 17.85 13.06 -15.79
N TYR A 62 16.84 12.31 -15.38
CA TYR A 62 15.56 12.85 -14.96
C TYR A 62 15.53 12.94 -13.43
N VAL A 63 15.34 14.14 -12.90
CA VAL A 63 15.22 14.38 -11.45
C VAL A 63 13.88 15.03 -11.16
N SER A 64 13.06 14.36 -10.36
CA SER A 64 11.81 14.94 -9.88
C SER A 64 12.05 15.83 -8.65
N LYS A 65 12.18 17.13 -8.88
CA LYS A 65 12.40 18.13 -7.81
C LYS A 65 11.14 18.47 -7.01
N GLU A 66 9.99 18.47 -7.67
CA GLU A 66 8.72 18.94 -7.09
C GLU A 66 7.85 17.79 -6.56
N TYR A 67 8.14 16.54 -6.94
CA TYR A 67 7.31 15.40 -6.54
C TYR A 67 7.98 14.46 -5.55
N THR A 68 9.20 14.70 -5.08
CA THR A 68 9.79 13.84 -4.03
C THR A 68 8.94 13.86 -2.74
N GLY A 69 8.47 15.03 -2.31
CA GLY A 69 7.54 15.14 -1.18
C GLY A 69 6.16 14.56 -1.50
N LYS A 70 5.65 14.77 -2.71
CA LYS A 70 4.35 14.22 -3.12
C LYS A 70 4.37 12.70 -3.29
N ILE A 71 5.46 12.13 -3.79
CA ILE A 71 5.72 10.69 -3.84
C ILE A 71 5.74 10.15 -2.40
N PHE A 72 6.36 10.87 -1.46
CA PHE A 72 6.34 10.49 -0.04
C PHE A 72 4.92 10.49 0.54
N GLU A 73 4.15 11.56 0.35
CA GLU A 73 2.74 11.67 0.80
C GLU A 73 1.87 10.58 0.18
N LEU A 74 1.94 10.40 -1.15
CA LEU A 74 1.16 9.37 -1.83
C LEU A 74 1.57 7.95 -1.43
N LEU A 75 2.80 7.75 -0.97
CA LEU A 75 3.26 6.46 -0.44
C LEU A 75 2.83 6.22 1.00
N GLU A 76 2.64 7.27 1.82
CA GLU A 76 2.00 7.17 3.13
C GLU A 76 0.49 6.92 3.03
N ASP A 77 -0.13 7.41 1.95
CA ASP A 77 -1.54 7.22 1.64
C ASP A 77 -1.81 5.96 0.80
N ASP A 78 -0.76 5.18 0.53
CA ASP A 78 -0.82 3.92 -0.23
C ASP A 78 -1.48 4.08 -1.62
N ASP A 79 -1.34 5.26 -2.24
CA ASP A 79 -1.87 5.59 -3.56
C ASP A 79 -0.87 5.24 -4.66
N ASP A 80 -0.57 3.94 -4.77
CA ASP A 80 0.34 3.32 -5.76
C ASP A 80 0.03 3.77 -7.20
N GLU A 81 -1.23 4.10 -7.51
CA GLU A 81 -1.64 4.61 -8.83
C GLU A 81 -1.27 6.07 -9.05
N ALA A 82 -1.42 6.95 -8.05
CA ALA A 82 -0.98 8.33 -8.16
C ALA A 82 0.54 8.41 -8.25
N ILE A 83 1.27 7.53 -7.55
CA ILE A 83 2.72 7.40 -7.69
C ILE A 83 3.08 7.00 -9.13
N GLN A 84 2.40 5.98 -9.67
CA GLN A 84 2.63 5.55 -11.05
C GLN A 84 2.28 6.65 -12.06
N ARG A 85 1.18 7.39 -11.86
CA ARG A 85 0.82 8.56 -12.69
C ARG A 85 1.85 9.68 -12.60
N LEU A 86 2.40 9.97 -11.43
CA LEU A 86 3.47 10.98 -11.30
C LEU A 86 4.77 10.56 -12.01
N ILE A 87 5.04 9.26 -12.07
CA ILE A 87 6.15 8.69 -12.84
C ILE A 87 5.86 8.77 -14.35
N ASP A 88 4.63 8.45 -14.76
CA ASP A 88 4.21 8.41 -16.17
C ASP A 88 3.96 9.81 -16.78
N GLU A 89 3.60 10.81 -15.96
CA GLU A 89 3.30 12.21 -16.37
C GLU A 89 4.55 13.08 -16.57
N ASP A 90 5.76 12.51 -16.55
CA ASP A 90 7.04 13.16 -16.90
C ASP A 90 7.31 14.52 -16.20
N LYS A 91 6.95 14.63 -14.92
CA LYS A 91 7.16 15.88 -14.14
C LYS A 91 8.56 15.99 -13.55
N ALA A 92 9.56 15.58 -14.34
CA ALA A 92 10.96 15.57 -13.97
C ALA A 92 11.72 16.69 -14.71
N ARG A 93 12.75 17.23 -14.06
CA ARG A 93 13.71 18.10 -14.73
C ARG A 93 14.73 17.23 -15.44
N LYS A 94 14.88 17.46 -16.74
CA LYS A 94 15.89 16.83 -17.58
C LYS A 94 17.24 17.52 -17.41
N TYR A 95 18.25 16.75 -17.07
CA TYR A 95 19.65 17.15 -17.02
C TYR A 95 20.46 16.37 -18.05
N GLN A 96 21.63 16.89 -18.41
CA GLN A 96 22.56 16.13 -19.24
C GLN A 96 23.33 15.15 -18.34
N ALA A 97 23.49 13.90 -18.77
CA ALA A 97 24.19 12.87 -18.01
C ALA A 97 25.65 13.26 -17.71
N LYS A 98 26.28 14.04 -18.59
CA LYS A 98 27.64 14.59 -18.39
C LYS A 98 27.76 15.54 -17.19
N ASP A 99 26.64 16.08 -16.71
CA ASP A 99 26.62 16.99 -15.55
C ASP A 99 26.59 16.20 -14.21
N PHE A 100 26.65 14.86 -14.28
CA PHE A 100 26.67 13.96 -13.14
C PHE A 100 28.01 13.23 -13.05
N THR A 101 28.44 12.95 -11.82
CA THR A 101 29.65 12.17 -11.56
C THR A 101 29.49 10.75 -12.12
N ALA A 102 30.60 10.13 -12.54
CA ALA A 102 30.61 8.75 -13.04
C ALA A 102 30.02 7.74 -12.04
N THR A 103 30.22 7.99 -10.74
CA THR A 103 29.68 7.20 -9.63
C THR A 103 28.14 7.11 -9.64
N PHE A 104 27.43 8.06 -10.25
CA PHE A 104 25.97 8.01 -10.33
C PHE A 104 25.48 6.75 -11.06
N LYS A 105 26.10 6.44 -12.20
CA LYS A 105 25.73 5.27 -12.99
C LYS A 105 26.12 3.97 -12.27
N GLU A 106 27.30 3.95 -11.66
CA GLU A 106 27.82 2.81 -10.90
C GLU A 106 26.88 2.45 -9.75
N ASP A 107 26.45 3.45 -8.96
CA ASP A 107 25.54 3.24 -7.84
C ASP A 107 24.13 2.81 -8.31
N LEU A 108 23.60 3.39 -9.40
CA LEU A 108 22.34 2.93 -9.99
C LEU A 108 22.42 1.46 -10.45
N GLN A 109 23.55 1.04 -11.01
CA GLN A 109 23.78 -0.36 -11.41
C GLN A 109 23.94 -1.29 -10.21
N SER A 110 24.62 -0.84 -9.16
CA SER A 110 24.76 -1.56 -7.91
C SER A 110 23.40 -1.81 -7.25
N ASP A 111 22.59 -0.76 -7.07
CA ASP A 111 21.24 -0.85 -6.52
C ASP A 111 20.35 -1.78 -7.35
N LEU A 112 20.36 -1.65 -8.69
CA LEU A 112 19.58 -2.53 -9.56
C LEU A 112 20.01 -3.99 -9.42
N THR A 113 21.30 -4.25 -9.24
CA THR A 113 21.84 -5.61 -9.05
C THR A 113 21.29 -6.20 -7.76
N VAL A 114 21.37 -5.46 -6.65
CA VAL A 114 20.81 -5.88 -5.35
C VAL A 114 19.29 -6.13 -5.45
N LEU A 115 18.54 -5.23 -6.09
CA LEU A 115 17.09 -5.42 -6.27
C LEU A 115 16.77 -6.69 -7.08
N LYS A 116 17.54 -6.97 -8.15
CA LYS A 116 17.37 -8.19 -8.95
C LYS A 116 17.78 -9.46 -8.22
N GLU A 117 18.79 -9.40 -7.36
CA GLU A 117 19.16 -10.51 -6.48
C GLU A 117 18.01 -10.83 -5.52
N ILE A 118 17.44 -9.81 -4.87
CA ILE A 118 16.26 -9.96 -4.02
C ILE A 118 15.10 -10.56 -4.82
N ASP A 119 14.80 -10.05 -6.01
CA ASP A 119 13.75 -10.60 -6.87
C ASP A 119 14.01 -12.09 -7.20
N GLY A 120 15.26 -12.43 -7.52
CA GLY A 120 15.70 -13.80 -7.76
C GLY A 120 15.46 -14.72 -6.57
N LEU A 121 15.82 -14.30 -5.36
CA LEU A 121 15.57 -15.05 -4.12
C LEU A 121 14.08 -15.29 -3.88
N TRP A 122 13.25 -14.33 -4.28
CA TRP A 122 11.80 -14.38 -4.08
C TRP A 122 11.04 -15.17 -5.14
N LYS A 123 11.61 -15.48 -6.30
CA LYS A 123 10.92 -16.21 -7.39
C LYS A 123 10.39 -17.58 -6.97
N GLY A 124 11.09 -18.30 -6.09
CA GLY A 124 10.68 -19.63 -5.61
C GLY A 124 9.71 -19.62 -4.42
N ILE A 125 9.40 -18.45 -3.85
CA ILE A 125 8.62 -18.35 -2.60
C ILE A 125 7.14 -18.20 -2.93
N HIS A 126 6.42 -19.29 -3.16
CA HIS A 126 4.99 -19.21 -3.54
C HIS A 126 4.03 -19.29 -2.35
N ARG A 127 4.47 -19.89 -1.25
CA ARG A 127 3.64 -20.14 -0.08
C ARG A 127 3.68 -18.95 0.87
N ASP A 128 2.56 -18.23 0.99
CA ASP A 128 2.37 -17.17 1.98
C ASP A 128 1.79 -17.75 3.29
N PRO A 129 2.61 -18.00 4.34
CA PRO A 129 2.13 -18.57 5.59
C PRO A 129 1.19 -17.63 6.35
N LYS A 130 1.33 -16.30 6.20
CA LYS A 130 0.48 -15.32 6.87
C LYS A 130 -0.93 -15.40 6.32
N LEU A 131 -1.07 -15.38 4.99
CA LEU A 131 -2.36 -15.55 4.32
C LEU A 131 -3.00 -16.89 4.67
N LEU A 132 -2.25 -18.00 4.55
CA LEU A 132 -2.79 -19.34 4.81
C LEU A 132 -3.30 -19.48 6.24
N THR A 133 -2.54 -18.99 7.22
CA THR A 133 -2.94 -18.99 8.63
C THR A 133 -4.15 -18.11 8.84
N PHE A 134 -4.19 -16.93 8.20
CA PHE A 134 -5.32 -16.02 8.30
C PHE A 134 -6.61 -16.64 7.76
N LEU A 135 -6.56 -17.28 6.59
CA LEU A 135 -7.71 -17.97 6.00
C LEU A 135 -8.18 -19.15 6.86
N ASP A 136 -7.27 -19.85 7.52
CA ASP A 136 -7.61 -20.91 8.47
C ASP A 136 -8.36 -20.33 9.69
N ILE A 137 -7.77 -19.33 10.36
CA ILE A 137 -8.34 -18.65 11.52
C ILE A 137 -9.74 -18.07 11.19
N LEU A 138 -9.88 -17.44 10.02
CA LEU A 138 -11.13 -16.87 9.53
C LEU A 138 -12.25 -17.92 9.37
N SER A 139 -11.89 -19.19 9.17
CA SER A 139 -12.83 -20.29 8.98
C SER A 139 -13.06 -21.13 10.24
N SER A 140 -12.06 -21.19 11.13
CA SER A 140 -12.06 -22.10 12.28
C SER A 140 -12.54 -21.42 13.58
N ARG A 141 -12.42 -20.10 13.70
CA ARG A 141 -12.86 -19.38 14.90
C ARG A 141 -14.32 -18.93 14.78
N ASN A 142 -15.18 -19.40 15.68
CA ASN A 142 -16.61 -19.05 15.73
C ASN A 142 -16.83 -17.53 15.74
N ILE A 143 -16.06 -16.77 16.53
CA ILE A 143 -16.18 -15.31 16.59
C ILE A 143 -15.97 -14.64 15.22
N LEU A 144 -15.14 -15.22 14.34
CA LEU A 144 -14.92 -14.68 12.99
C LEU A 144 -15.95 -15.21 11.99
N LYS A 145 -16.35 -16.47 12.14
CA LYS A 145 -17.32 -17.11 11.25
C LYS A 145 -18.72 -16.49 11.38
N ASP A 146 -19.14 -16.20 12.60
CA ASP A 146 -20.54 -15.87 12.91
C ASP A 146 -20.81 -14.36 12.96
N ASN A 147 -19.78 -13.51 12.79
CA ASN A 147 -19.92 -12.05 12.87
C ASN A 147 -19.55 -11.35 11.55
N LYS A 148 -20.06 -10.11 11.40
CA LYS A 148 -19.58 -9.17 10.40
C LYS A 148 -18.19 -8.66 10.75
N LEU A 149 -17.30 -8.69 9.76
CA LEU A 149 -15.88 -8.40 9.93
C LEU A 149 -15.47 -7.21 9.10
N ILE A 150 -14.57 -6.40 9.65
CA ILE A 150 -13.80 -5.41 8.90
C ILE A 150 -12.33 -5.77 8.99
N ILE A 151 -11.71 -5.96 7.84
CA ILE A 151 -10.30 -6.26 7.69
C ILE A 151 -9.62 -5.01 7.13
N PHE A 152 -8.80 -4.38 7.96
CA PHE A 152 -7.98 -3.25 7.58
C PHE A 152 -6.60 -3.71 7.11
N THR A 153 -6.11 -3.05 6.06
CA THR A 153 -4.73 -3.09 5.60
C THR A 153 -4.31 -1.70 5.14
N GLU A 154 -3.04 -1.34 5.31
CA GLU A 154 -2.49 -0.11 4.74
C GLU A 154 -2.50 -0.18 3.20
N SER A 155 -1.96 -1.27 2.63
CA SER A 155 -1.78 -1.37 1.19
C SER A 155 -3.07 -1.74 0.43
N LYS A 156 -3.39 -0.95 -0.60
CA LYS A 156 -4.42 -1.30 -1.59
C LYS A 156 -4.15 -2.66 -2.25
N GLU A 157 -2.90 -2.93 -2.65
CA GLU A 157 -2.53 -4.19 -3.29
C GLU A 157 -2.77 -5.39 -2.36
N THR A 158 -2.51 -5.22 -1.06
CA THR A 158 -2.86 -6.24 -0.06
C THR A 158 -4.36 -6.41 0.08
N ALA A 159 -5.16 -5.35 0.02
CA ALA A 159 -6.62 -5.45 0.06
C ALA A 159 -7.16 -6.28 -1.12
N GLU A 160 -6.68 -6.03 -2.34
CA GLU A 160 -7.03 -6.77 -3.55
C GLU A 160 -6.55 -8.24 -3.50
N TYR A 161 -5.33 -8.44 -2.96
CA TYR A 161 -4.78 -9.78 -2.73
C TYR A 161 -5.65 -10.59 -1.77
N LEU A 162 -6.04 -9.99 -0.65
CA LEU A 162 -6.94 -10.61 0.33
C LEU A 162 -8.33 -10.86 -0.26
N GLU A 163 -8.89 -9.90 -0.98
CA GLU A 163 -10.20 -10.04 -1.64
C GLU A 163 -10.24 -11.28 -2.52
N THR A 164 -9.23 -11.45 -3.37
CA THR A 164 -9.13 -12.60 -4.29
C THR A 164 -9.13 -13.92 -3.52
N HIS A 165 -8.32 -14.04 -2.47
CA HIS A 165 -8.16 -15.30 -1.74
C HIS A 165 -9.33 -15.60 -0.79
N ILE A 166 -9.87 -14.58 -0.12
CA ILE A 166 -11.01 -14.73 0.79
C ILE A 166 -12.27 -15.01 -0.01
N ARG A 167 -12.49 -14.37 -1.17
CA ARG A 167 -13.64 -14.64 -2.04
C ARG A 167 -13.66 -16.08 -2.54
N ASN A 168 -12.50 -16.66 -2.84
CA ASN A 168 -12.41 -18.07 -3.22
C ASN A 168 -12.88 -19.02 -2.10
N LYS A 169 -12.71 -18.63 -0.84
CA LYS A 169 -13.12 -19.42 0.32
C LYS A 169 -14.55 -19.11 0.80
N PHE A 170 -14.99 -17.86 0.62
CA PHE A 170 -16.28 -17.33 1.05
C PHE A 170 -16.99 -16.61 -0.12
N PRO A 171 -17.45 -17.35 -1.13
CA PRO A 171 -18.01 -16.76 -2.34
C PRO A 171 -19.30 -16.00 -2.01
N GLY A 172 -19.40 -14.77 -2.53
CA GLY A 172 -20.57 -13.91 -2.33
C GLY A 172 -20.58 -13.11 -1.02
N GLU A 173 -19.70 -13.40 -0.06
CA GLU A 173 -19.72 -12.77 1.26
C GLU A 173 -18.77 -11.57 1.41
N VAL A 174 -17.90 -11.33 0.42
CA VAL A 174 -16.75 -10.41 0.52
C VAL A 174 -16.94 -9.15 -0.32
N LEU A 175 -16.78 -8.00 0.32
CA LEU A 175 -16.70 -6.69 -0.30
C LEU A 175 -15.32 -6.07 -0.05
N CYS A 176 -14.72 -5.45 -1.07
CA CYS A 176 -13.45 -4.74 -0.96
C CYS A 176 -13.67 -3.26 -1.28
N PHE A 177 -13.04 -2.38 -0.51
CA PHE A 177 -13.07 -0.94 -0.75
C PHE A 177 -11.68 -0.33 -0.57
N SER A 178 -11.27 0.49 -1.53
CA SER A 178 -10.00 1.23 -1.50
C SER A 178 -10.18 2.62 -2.10
N GLY A 179 -9.14 3.46 -2.11
CA GLY A 179 -9.20 4.79 -2.73
C GLY A 179 -9.56 4.78 -4.22
N SER A 180 -9.36 3.66 -4.91
CA SER A 180 -9.76 3.48 -6.32
C SER A 180 -11.20 2.98 -6.52
N SER A 181 -11.92 2.69 -5.44
CA SER A 181 -13.30 2.20 -5.52
C SER A 181 -14.27 3.33 -5.86
N GLY A 182 -15.14 3.08 -6.84
CA GLY A 182 -16.17 4.05 -7.24
C GLY A 182 -17.33 4.18 -6.25
N ALA A 183 -18.18 5.18 -6.49
CA ALA A 183 -19.36 5.48 -5.67
C ALA A 183 -20.29 4.27 -5.47
N ALA A 184 -20.51 3.46 -6.50
CA ALA A 184 -21.35 2.26 -6.40
C ALA A 184 -20.83 1.23 -5.36
N THR A 185 -19.52 1.07 -5.23
CA THR A 185 -18.95 0.19 -4.19
C THR A 185 -19.11 0.83 -2.81
N ARG A 186 -18.92 2.16 -2.71
CA ARG A 186 -19.18 2.91 -1.48
C ARG A 186 -20.62 2.73 -1.00
N ASP A 187 -21.59 2.81 -1.91
CA ASP A 187 -23.01 2.63 -1.58
C ASP A 187 -23.31 1.22 -1.08
N LYS A 188 -22.67 0.19 -1.67
CA LYS A 188 -22.76 -1.19 -1.16
C LYS A 188 -22.18 -1.30 0.25
N VAL A 189 -21.05 -0.66 0.51
CA VAL A 189 -20.44 -0.63 1.85
C VAL A 189 -21.40 0.02 2.84
N ILE A 190 -21.93 1.21 2.52
CA ILE A 190 -22.88 1.93 3.37
C ILE A 190 -24.11 1.05 3.64
N ALA A 191 -24.74 0.49 2.60
CA ALA A 191 -25.93 -0.33 2.76
C ALA A 191 -25.71 -1.55 3.68
N ASN A 192 -24.51 -2.15 3.67
CA ASN A 192 -24.23 -3.40 4.38
C ASN A 192 -23.55 -3.23 5.74
N PHE A 193 -22.81 -2.14 5.95
CA PHE A 193 -21.95 -1.94 7.10
C PHE A 193 -22.21 -0.61 7.84
N ASP A 194 -22.90 0.37 7.25
CA ASP A 194 -23.25 1.62 7.95
C ASP A 194 -24.48 1.43 8.84
N ALA A 195 -24.37 1.79 10.12
CA ALA A 195 -25.48 1.69 11.09
C ALA A 195 -26.66 2.63 10.77
N ARG A 196 -26.46 3.66 9.95
CA ARG A 196 -27.47 4.65 9.54
C ARG A 196 -28.12 4.34 8.19
N ALA A 197 -27.74 3.25 7.53
CA ALA A 197 -28.28 2.88 6.22
C ALA A 197 -29.80 2.64 6.26
N LYS A 198 -30.51 3.13 5.24
CA LYS A 198 -31.97 2.98 5.09
C LYS A 198 -32.33 2.64 3.62
N PRO A 199 -32.84 1.43 3.31
CA PRO A 199 -32.90 0.25 4.19
C PRO A 199 -31.52 -0.38 4.39
N PRO A 200 -31.24 -0.98 5.56
CA PRO A 200 -30.03 -1.76 5.75
C PRO A 200 -30.10 -3.07 4.92
N LYS A 201 -28.95 -3.48 4.38
CA LYS A 201 -28.75 -4.78 3.71
C LYS A 201 -27.81 -5.67 4.52
N ASP A 202 -27.80 -6.95 4.19
CA ASP A 202 -26.95 -7.95 4.83
C ASP A 202 -26.34 -8.95 3.82
N ASP A 203 -26.04 -8.45 2.62
CA ASP A 203 -25.54 -9.24 1.49
C ASP A 203 -24.08 -9.68 1.70
N TYR A 204 -23.31 -8.90 2.48
CA TYR A 204 -21.87 -9.12 2.70
C TYR A 204 -21.53 -9.22 4.18
N ARG A 205 -20.73 -10.23 4.53
CA ARG A 205 -20.23 -10.45 5.90
C ARG A 205 -18.86 -9.82 6.12
N ILE A 206 -18.01 -9.83 5.10
CA ILE A 206 -16.60 -9.42 5.22
C ILE A 206 -16.37 -8.16 4.38
N LEU A 207 -15.90 -7.11 5.04
CA LEU A 207 -15.40 -5.91 4.39
C LEU A 207 -13.88 -5.86 4.50
N ILE A 208 -13.19 -5.79 3.37
CA ILE A 208 -11.75 -5.53 3.30
C ILE A 208 -11.58 -4.07 2.88
N THR A 209 -10.79 -3.30 3.62
CA THR A 209 -10.63 -1.88 3.30
C THR A 209 -9.26 -1.31 3.65
N THR A 210 -8.86 -0.28 2.91
CA THR A 210 -7.79 0.64 3.30
C THR A 210 -8.34 1.78 4.16
N GLU A 211 -7.46 2.66 4.63
CA GLU A 211 -7.82 3.82 5.48
C GLU A 211 -8.83 4.78 4.84
N VAL A 212 -8.96 4.78 3.51
CA VAL A 212 -9.77 5.75 2.77
C VAL A 212 -11.28 5.67 3.08
N LEU A 213 -11.76 4.51 3.54
CA LEU A 213 -13.16 4.35 3.94
C LEU A 213 -13.47 5.00 5.31
N SER A 214 -12.45 5.25 6.13
CA SER A 214 -12.62 5.70 7.52
C SER A 214 -13.18 7.12 7.65
N GLU A 215 -13.22 7.88 6.56
CA GLU A 215 -13.83 9.21 6.50
C GLU A 215 -15.29 9.14 6.01
N GLY A 216 -16.21 9.33 6.96
CA GLY A 216 -17.62 9.61 6.69
C GLY A 216 -18.57 8.41 6.72
N VAL A 217 -18.07 7.17 6.86
CA VAL A 217 -18.90 5.95 7.00
C VAL A 217 -18.89 5.47 8.45
N ASN A 218 -20.07 5.15 9.00
CA ASN A 218 -20.23 4.68 10.38
C ASN A 218 -20.29 3.15 10.41
N LEU A 219 -19.15 2.50 10.55
CA LEU A 219 -19.00 1.04 10.37
C LEU A 219 -19.46 0.17 11.56
N HIS A 220 -20.32 0.71 12.45
CA HIS A 220 -20.69 0.08 13.73
C HIS A 220 -21.57 -1.17 13.60
N ARG A 221 -21.94 -1.60 12.38
CA ARG A 221 -22.64 -2.89 12.18
C ARG A 221 -21.69 -4.10 12.22
N SER A 222 -20.38 -3.86 12.27
CA SER A 222 -19.39 -4.92 12.43
C SER A 222 -19.00 -5.03 13.89
N ASN A 223 -18.82 -6.26 14.35
CA ASN A 223 -18.50 -6.52 15.75
C ASN A 223 -17.04 -6.94 15.92
N VAL A 224 -16.32 -7.14 14.81
CA VAL A 224 -14.93 -7.58 14.82
C VAL A 224 -14.10 -6.73 13.87
N VAL A 225 -12.97 -6.26 14.38
CA VAL A 225 -11.95 -5.51 13.65
C VAL A 225 -10.71 -6.35 13.54
N ILE A 226 -10.21 -6.53 12.33
CA ILE A 226 -8.97 -7.24 12.06
C ILE A 226 -8.01 -6.26 11.40
N ASN A 227 -6.82 -6.09 11.98
CA ASN A 227 -5.73 -5.38 11.34
C ASN A 227 -4.80 -6.42 10.73
N TYR A 228 -4.85 -6.57 9.40
CA TYR A 228 -4.02 -7.56 8.71
C TYR A 228 -2.54 -7.15 8.72
N ASP A 229 -2.28 -5.85 8.67
CA ASP A 229 -0.99 -5.22 8.97
C ASP A 229 -1.18 -4.07 9.97
N ILE A 230 -0.10 -3.75 10.68
CA ILE A 230 -0.10 -2.74 11.73
C ILE A 230 0.34 -1.42 11.12
N PRO A 231 -0.46 -0.35 11.28
CA PRO A 231 -0.03 0.95 10.81
C PRO A 231 1.12 1.47 11.67
N TRP A 232 2.12 2.04 11.03
CA TRP A 232 3.30 2.57 11.73
C TRP A 232 2.97 3.77 12.62
N ASN A 233 1.88 4.48 12.33
CA ASN A 233 1.30 5.46 13.23
C ASN A 233 0.29 4.76 14.17
N PRO A 234 0.60 4.56 15.45
CA PRO A 234 -0.27 3.84 16.39
C PRO A 234 -1.62 4.53 16.61
N THR A 235 -1.69 5.84 16.35
CA THR A 235 -2.94 6.60 16.42
C THR A 235 -3.97 6.07 15.41
N ARG A 236 -3.52 5.61 14.23
CA ARG A 236 -4.42 5.03 13.21
C ARG A 236 -5.13 3.79 13.74
N LEU A 237 -4.43 2.94 14.50
CA LEU A 237 -5.03 1.75 15.12
C LEU A 237 -6.16 2.12 16.10
N MET A 238 -5.94 3.16 16.93
CA MET A 238 -6.96 3.65 17.86
C MET A 238 -8.17 4.25 17.13
N GLN A 239 -7.93 4.99 16.04
CA GLN A 239 -8.99 5.54 15.20
C GLN A 239 -9.82 4.42 14.57
N ARG A 240 -9.19 3.38 14.00
CA ARG A 240 -9.88 2.19 13.45
C ARG A 240 -10.81 1.54 14.48
N ALA A 241 -10.32 1.31 15.70
CA ALA A 241 -11.12 0.75 16.79
C ALA A 241 -12.28 1.68 17.20
N GLY A 242 -12.04 2.99 17.27
CA GLY A 242 -13.07 3.99 17.59
C GLY A 242 -14.16 4.15 16.53
N ARG A 243 -13.93 3.68 15.29
CA ARG A 243 -14.93 3.66 14.20
C ARG A 243 -15.85 2.45 14.23
N ILE A 244 -15.66 1.56 15.19
CA ILE A 244 -16.44 0.33 15.34
C ILE A 244 -17.06 0.27 16.74
N ASN A 245 -16.41 0.88 17.73
CA ASN A 245 -16.85 0.88 19.12
C ASN A 245 -17.79 2.06 19.46
N ARG A 246 -18.94 1.79 20.09
CA ARG A 246 -19.66 2.76 20.94
C ARG A 246 -19.80 2.22 22.35
N VAL A 247 -19.84 3.12 23.32
CA VAL A 247 -20.04 2.86 24.76
C VAL A 247 -21.35 2.10 25.08
N ASP A 248 -22.23 1.88 24.10
CA ASP A 248 -23.53 1.21 24.25
C ASP A 248 -23.63 -0.20 23.61
N THR A 249 -22.53 -0.80 23.13
CA THR A 249 -22.56 -2.19 22.61
C THR A 249 -22.45 -3.23 23.74
N LYS A 250 -23.38 -4.20 23.77
CA LYS A 250 -23.53 -5.26 24.79
C LYS A 250 -22.44 -6.36 24.76
N PHE A 251 -21.17 -6.05 24.51
CA PHE A 251 -20.13 -7.08 24.45
C PHE A 251 -18.83 -6.64 25.14
N ASP A 252 -18.32 -7.53 26.00
CA ASP A 252 -17.23 -7.27 26.96
C ASP A 252 -15.80 -7.49 26.41
N ILE A 253 -15.62 -8.04 25.20
CA ILE A 253 -14.29 -8.44 24.71
C ILE A 253 -14.09 -8.06 23.23
N ILE A 254 -12.98 -7.36 22.96
CA ILE A 254 -12.44 -6.97 21.64
C ILE A 254 -11.54 -8.09 21.12
#